data_AF-A0A444ZND7-F1
#
_entry.id   AF-A0A444ZND7-F1
#
_cell.length_a   1.000
_cell.length_b   1.000
_cell.length_c   1.000
_cell.angle_alpha   90.00
_cell.angle_beta   90.00
_cell.angle_gamma   90.00
#
_symmetry.space_group_name_H-M   'P 1'
#
loop_
_entity.id
_entity.type
_entity.pdbx_description
1 polymer ?
#
loop_
_entity_poly.entity_id
_entity_poly.type
_entity_poly.pdbx_seq_one_letter_code
_entity_poly.pdbx_strand_id
1 'polypeptide(L)'
;MYPIERYLGRLKQYVRNRAAPEGSIAEGYLSDEILTFCSRYLDNVESRINRPLRVDDRPSENATNNATSMFPLIGKAVGAAACLTLSPTERLQAHRHVLVNCTSVENFFE
;
A
#
# COMPACT_ATOMS: atom_id res chain seq x y z
N MET A 1 4.18 18.92 -13.06
CA MET A 1 2.94 19.66 -13.37
C MET A 1 2.71 20.70 -12.28
N TYR A 2 2.43 21.94 -12.66
CA TYR A 2 2.28 23.07 -11.74
C TYR A 2 1.00 22.95 -10.89
N PRO A 3 0.91 23.64 -9.73
CA PRO A 3 -0.29 23.60 -8.88
C PRO A 3 -1.59 23.94 -9.61
N ILE A 4 -1.58 24.99 -10.45
CA ILE A 4 -2.76 25.45 -11.17
C ILE A 4 -3.26 24.43 -12.19
N GLU A 5 -2.33 23.78 -12.90
CA GLU A 5 -2.63 22.77 -13.90
C GLU A 5 -3.26 21.52 -13.27
N ARG A 6 -2.80 21.12 -12.08
CA ARG A 6 -3.40 20.02 -11.30
C ARG A 6 -4.83 20.35 -10.86
N TYR A 7 -5.07 21.58 -10.43
CA TYR A 7 -6.40 22.04 -10.04
C TYR A 7 -7.37 22.01 -11.22
N LEU A 8 -6.99 22.62 -12.34
CA LEU A 8 -7.79 22.60 -13.57
C LEU A 8 -8.01 21.17 -14.09
N GLY A 9 -7.00 20.30 -13.97
CA GLY A 9 -7.12 18.88 -14.29
C GLY A 9 -8.20 18.17 -13.46
N ARG A 10 -8.30 18.47 -12.16
CA ARG A 10 -9.36 17.95 -11.28
C ARG A 10 -10.74 18.49 -11.70
N LEU A 11 -10.87 19.80 -11.94
CA LEU A 11 -12.12 20.40 -12.40
C LEU A 11 -12.64 19.74 -13.68
N LYS A 12 -11.73 19.50 -14.63
CA LYS A 12 -12.05 18.86 -15.90
C LYS A 12 -12.62 17.44 -15.71
N GLN A 13 -12.22 16.72 -14.68
CA GLN A 13 -12.77 15.39 -14.36
C GLN A 13 -14.22 15.44 -13.87
N TYR A 14 -14.68 16.57 -13.32
CA TYR A 14 -16.05 16.75 -12.86
C TYR A 14 -17.04 17.09 -13.99
N VAL A 15 -16.55 17.53 -15.17
CA VAL A 15 -17.41 17.86 -16.33
C VAL A 15 -17.91 16.58 -17.01
N ARG A 16 -18.98 15.97 -16.47
CA ARG A 16 -19.71 14.85 -17.06
C ARG A 16 -20.77 15.31 -18.05
N ASN A 17 -21.44 16.44 -17.79
CA ASN A 17 -22.36 17.07 -18.73
C ASN A 17 -21.70 18.28 -19.40
N ARG A 18 -21.39 18.18 -20.69
CA ARG A 18 -20.77 19.27 -21.46
C ARG A 18 -21.75 20.38 -21.87
N ALA A 19 -23.06 20.13 -21.81
CA ALA A 19 -24.07 21.14 -22.10
C ALA A 19 -24.27 22.14 -20.94
N ALA A 20 -23.86 21.76 -19.72
CA ALA A 20 -23.91 22.59 -18.52
C ALA A 20 -22.65 22.33 -17.65
N PRO A 21 -21.47 22.82 -18.08
CA PRO A 21 -20.20 22.45 -17.46
C PRO A 21 -20.07 22.97 -16.02
N GLU A 22 -20.56 24.16 -15.72
CA GLU A 22 -20.50 24.76 -14.37
C GLU A 22 -21.33 23.94 -13.38
N GLY A 23 -22.56 23.56 -13.77
CA GLY A 23 -23.44 22.71 -12.96
C GLY A 23 -22.82 21.33 -12.72
N SER A 24 -22.23 20.74 -13.76
CA SER A 24 -21.54 19.45 -13.65
C SER A 24 -20.32 19.51 -12.71
N ILE A 25 -19.58 20.62 -12.72
CA ILE A 25 -18.46 20.82 -11.79
C ILE A 25 -18.97 20.95 -10.35
N ALA A 26 -20.02 21.74 -10.13
CA ALA A 26 -20.60 21.94 -8.80
C ALA A 26 -21.12 20.63 -8.21
N GLU A 27 -21.83 19.82 -8.99
CA GLU A 27 -22.34 18.52 -8.58
C GLU A 27 -21.19 17.53 -8.26
N GLY A 28 -20.16 17.50 -9.11
CA GLY A 28 -18.98 16.66 -8.89
C GLY A 28 -18.21 17.03 -7.63
N TYR A 29 -18.09 18.32 -7.33
CA TYR A 29 -17.51 18.80 -6.07
C TYR A 29 -18.33 18.40 -4.86
N LEU A 30 -19.64 18.65 -4.88
CA LEU A 30 -20.53 18.29 -3.80
C LEU A 30 -20.44 16.80 -3.48
N SER A 31 -20.41 15.96 -4.51
CA SER A 31 -20.24 14.52 -4.38
C SER A 31 -18.90 14.14 -3.75
N ASP A 32 -17.77 14.75 -4.19
CA ASP A 32 -16.44 14.49 -3.62
C ASP A 32 -16.36 14.91 -2.14
N GLU A 33 -17.00 16.03 -1.76
CA GLU A 33 -17.08 16.50 -0.37
C GLU A 33 -17.90 15.56 0.52
N ILE A 34 -19.08 15.13 0.05
CA ILE A 34 -19.94 14.20 0.80
C ILE A 34 -19.22 12.86 1.01
N LEU A 35 -18.60 12.30 -0.05
CA LEU A 35 -17.86 11.05 0.07
C LEU A 35 -16.64 11.20 1.00
N THR A 36 -15.95 12.34 0.94
CA THR A 36 -14.85 12.65 1.85
C THR A 36 -15.33 12.72 3.29
N PHE A 37 -16.48 13.35 3.55
CA PHE A 37 -17.08 13.40 4.89
C PHE A 37 -17.47 12.01 5.38
N CYS A 38 -18.22 11.24 4.59
CA CYS A 38 -18.64 9.88 4.93
C CYS A 38 -17.45 8.96 5.21
N SER A 39 -16.34 9.11 4.48
CA SER A 39 -15.15 8.27 4.67
C SER A 39 -14.52 8.37 6.07
N ARG A 40 -14.77 9.45 6.81
CA ARG A 40 -14.29 9.62 8.18
C ARG A 40 -15.01 8.74 9.20
N TYR A 41 -16.16 8.19 8.82
CA TYR A 41 -17.01 7.35 9.67
C TYR A 41 -17.02 5.88 9.21
N LEU A 42 -16.22 5.51 8.21
CA LEU A 42 -16.12 4.15 7.68
C LEU A 42 -14.75 3.56 8.01
N ASP A 43 -14.67 2.79 9.09
CA ASP A 43 -13.37 2.33 9.64
C ASP A 43 -12.68 1.22 8.84
N ASN A 44 -13.36 0.57 7.89
CA ASN A 44 -12.82 -0.57 7.12
C ASN A 44 -12.96 -0.42 5.60
N VAL A 45 -13.07 0.82 5.11
CA VAL A 45 -13.21 1.08 3.67
C VAL A 45 -11.99 1.87 3.19
N GLU A 46 -11.28 1.33 2.19
CA GLU A 46 -10.22 2.08 1.52
C GLU A 46 -10.84 3.30 0.81
N SER A 47 -10.48 4.50 1.28
CA SER A 47 -10.88 5.79 0.73
C SER A 47 -9.68 6.51 0.12
N ARG A 48 -9.90 7.59 -0.64
CA ARG A 48 -8.80 8.41 -1.20
C ARG A 48 -7.84 8.92 -0.12
N ILE A 49 -8.29 9.05 1.12
CA ILE A 49 -7.54 9.67 2.23
C ILE A 49 -6.72 8.63 3.00
N ASN A 50 -7.28 7.43 3.22
CA ASN A 50 -6.61 6.38 3.99
C ASN A 50 -5.85 5.37 3.10
N ARG A 51 -6.04 5.39 1.78
CA ARG A 51 -5.42 4.43 0.87
C ARG A 51 -3.89 4.47 1.04
N PRO A 52 -3.23 3.31 1.23
CA PRO A 52 -1.79 3.26 1.36
C PRO A 52 -1.10 3.87 0.13
N LEU A 53 0.05 4.50 0.38
CA LEU A 53 0.89 5.04 -0.68
C LEU A 53 1.33 3.92 -1.63
N ARG A 54 1.79 4.29 -2.83
CA ARG A 54 2.36 3.32 -3.78
C ARG A 54 3.49 2.49 -3.17
N VAL A 55 4.24 3.10 -2.27
CA VAL A 55 5.23 2.45 -1.42
C VAL A 55 4.62 2.44 -0.02
N ASP A 56 4.19 1.26 0.42
CA ASP A 56 3.63 1.05 1.74
C ASP A 56 4.64 0.26 2.58
N ASP A 57 5.56 0.97 3.22
CA ASP A 57 6.59 0.35 4.07
C ASP A 57 6.05 0.02 5.47
N ARG A 58 4.73 0.12 5.68
CA ARG A 58 4.12 -0.22 6.96
C ARG A 58 4.18 -1.74 7.15
N PRO A 59 4.51 -2.22 8.36
CA PRO A 59 4.43 -3.63 8.69
C PRO A 59 3.00 -4.14 8.46
N SER A 60 2.86 -5.32 7.86
CA SER A 60 1.54 -5.94 7.71
C SER A 60 0.91 -6.22 9.08
N GLU A 61 -0.30 -5.70 9.33
CA GLU A 61 -1.02 -5.91 10.59
C GLU A 61 -1.43 -7.39 10.81
N ASN A 62 -1.39 -8.22 9.76
CA ASN A 62 -1.75 -9.64 9.81
C ASN A 62 -0.61 -10.54 10.34
N ALA A 63 0.49 -9.95 10.80
CA ALA A 63 1.72 -10.63 11.18
C ALA A 63 1.76 -10.99 12.68
N THR A 64 0.85 -11.85 13.14
CA THR A 64 0.76 -12.28 14.56
C THR A 64 1.69 -13.45 14.93
N ASN A 65 2.64 -13.82 14.07
CA ASN A 65 3.55 -14.93 14.32
C ASN A 65 4.91 -14.44 14.89
N ASN A 66 5.53 -15.22 15.77
CA ASN A 66 6.85 -14.87 16.34
C ASN A 66 7.94 -14.71 15.25
N ALA A 67 7.79 -15.38 14.10
CA ALA A 67 8.70 -15.25 12.96
C ALA A 67 8.69 -13.86 12.31
N THR A 68 7.57 -13.14 12.37
CA THR A 68 7.44 -11.79 11.79
C THR A 68 8.03 -10.69 12.66
N SER A 69 8.39 -11.00 13.92
CA SER A 69 9.22 -10.11 14.75
C SER A 69 10.66 -10.03 14.21
N MET A 70 11.19 -11.15 13.73
CA MET A 70 12.57 -11.26 13.24
C MET A 70 12.69 -10.86 11.76
N PHE A 71 11.67 -11.15 10.96
CA PHE A 71 11.59 -10.76 9.56
C PHE A 71 10.21 -10.15 9.27
N PRO A 72 10.03 -8.82 9.47
CA PRO A 72 8.75 -8.19 9.23
C PRO A 72 8.39 -8.27 7.75
N LEU A 73 7.16 -8.70 7.46
CA LEU A 73 6.62 -8.60 6.11
C LEU A 73 6.30 -7.12 5.85
N ILE A 74 7.19 -6.47 5.09
CA ILE A 74 7.05 -5.07 4.66
C ILE A 74 6.52 -5.06 3.23
N GLY A 75 5.53 -4.21 2.97
CA GLY A 75 4.98 -4.03 1.63
C GLY A 75 3.80 -4.94 1.29
N LYS A 76 3.06 -4.53 0.27
CA LYS A 76 1.94 -5.26 -0.33
C LYS A 76 2.42 -5.88 -1.64
N ALA A 77 2.38 -7.20 -1.76
CA ALA A 77 2.69 -7.87 -3.02
C ALA A 77 1.64 -7.50 -4.08
N VAL A 78 2.09 -6.98 -5.24
CA VAL A 78 1.22 -6.56 -6.35
C VAL A 78 1.72 -7.22 -7.63
N GLY A 79 0.85 -7.97 -8.31
CA GLY A 79 1.14 -8.62 -9.59
C GLY A 79 1.21 -10.14 -9.50
N ALA A 80 1.76 -10.76 -10.55
CA ALA A 80 1.92 -12.22 -10.62
C ALA A 80 3.06 -12.69 -9.71
N ALA A 81 2.83 -13.77 -8.96
CA ALA A 81 3.85 -14.41 -8.15
C ALA A 81 4.52 -15.55 -8.94
N ALA A 82 5.85 -15.64 -8.85
CA ALA A 82 6.61 -16.78 -9.31
C ALA A 82 7.19 -17.49 -8.08
N CYS A 83 6.97 -18.79 -7.98
CA CYS A 83 7.61 -19.61 -6.96
C CYS A 83 8.93 -20.14 -7.53
N LEU A 84 10.02 -19.85 -6.85
CA LEU A 84 11.33 -20.41 -7.16
C LEU A 84 11.63 -21.52 -6.16
N THR A 85 11.88 -22.72 -6.68
CA THR A 85 12.37 -23.85 -5.89
C THR A 85 13.89 -23.78 -5.81
N LEU A 86 14.43 -23.63 -4.61
CA LEU A 86 15.88 -23.67 -4.37
C LEU A 86 16.43 -25.09 -4.53
N SER A 87 17.60 -25.20 -5.16
CA SER A 87 18.38 -26.43 -5.16
C SER A 87 18.90 -26.77 -3.76
N PRO A 88 19.31 -28.03 -3.49
CA PRO A 88 19.83 -28.43 -2.18
C PRO A 88 21.03 -27.59 -1.71
N THR A 89 21.91 -27.21 -2.65
CA THR A 89 23.10 -26.39 -2.36
C THR A 89 22.73 -24.96 -2.03
N GLU A 90 21.82 -24.33 -2.79
CA GLU A 90 21.34 -22.97 -2.52
C GLU A 90 20.59 -22.90 -1.18
N ARG A 91 19.80 -23.94 -0.87
CA ARG A 91 19.11 -24.05 0.42
C ARG A 91 20.11 -24.12 1.58
N LEU A 92 21.16 -24.93 1.46
CA LEU A 92 22.22 -25.01 2.47
C LEU A 92 22.93 -23.65 2.67
N GLN A 93 23.23 -22.97 1.56
CA GLN A 93 23.85 -21.63 1.59
C GLN A 93 22.94 -20.60 2.28
N ALA A 94 21.65 -20.57 1.94
CA ALA A 94 20.68 -19.67 2.55
C ALA A 94 20.56 -19.93 4.06
N HIS A 95 20.47 -21.20 4.49
CA HIS A 95 20.45 -21.55 5.91
C HIS A 95 21.71 -21.07 6.65
N ARG A 96 22.90 -21.32 6.09
CA ARG A 96 24.16 -20.88 6.70
C ARG A 96 24.24 -19.36 6.79
N HIS A 97 23.77 -18.66 5.76
CA HIS A 97 23.75 -17.19 5.75
C HIS A 97 22.87 -16.63 6.87
N VAL A 98 21.68 -17.19 7.10
CA VAL A 98 20.79 -16.77 8.19
C VAL A 98 21.44 -17.01 9.55
N LEU A 99 22.06 -18.18 9.78
CA LEU A 99 22.70 -18.50 11.05
C LEU A 99 23.87 -17.55 11.37
N VAL A 100 24.72 -17.23 10.38
CA VAL A 100 25.92 -16.41 10.59
C VAL A 100 25.59 -14.93 10.80
N ASN A 101 24.55 -14.41 10.14
CA ASN A 101 24.28 -12.97 10.10
C ASN A 101 23.13 -12.51 10.99
N CYS A 102 22.49 -13.40 11.75
CA CYS A 102 21.32 -13.05 12.54
C CYS A 102 21.59 -13.14 14.04
N THR A 103 21.62 -11.97 14.69
CA THR A 103 21.95 -11.79 16.10
C THR A 103 20.98 -12.53 17.03
N SER A 104 19.71 -12.70 16.65
CA SER A 104 18.74 -13.44 17.48
C SER A 104 19.04 -14.93 17.60
N VAL A 105 19.92 -15.48 16.75
CA VAL A 105 20.34 -16.88 16.81
C VAL A 105 21.66 -17.05 17.58
N GLU A 106 22.30 -15.96 18.01
CA GLU A 106 23.58 -16.01 18.74
C GLU A 106 23.51 -16.87 20.00
N ASN A 107 22.37 -16.84 20.69
CA ASN A 107 22.13 -17.59 21.92
C ASN A 107 22.03 -19.11 21.74
N PHE A 108 22.02 -19.61 20.49
CA PHE A 108 21.93 -21.04 20.18
C PHE A 108 23.27 -21.63 19.73
N PHE A 109 24.35 -20.83 19.69
CA PHE A 109 25.72 -21.32 19.54
C PHE A 109 26.29 -21.63 20.93
N GLU A 110 25.85 -22.75 21.51
CA GLU A 110 26.53 -23.39 22.64
C GLU A 110 27.46 -24.50 22.12
#